data_AF-A0A1G3RV58-F1
#
_entry.id   AF-A0A1G3RV58-F1
#
_cell.length_a   1.000
_cell.length_b   1.000
_cell.length_c   1.000
_cell.angle_alpha   90.00
_cell.angle_beta   90.00
_cell.angle_gamma   90.00
#
_symmetry.space_group_name_H-M   'P 1'
#
loop_
_entity.id
_entity.type
_entity.pdbx_description
1 polymer ?
#
loop_
_entity_poly.entity_id
_entity_poly.type
_entity_poly.pdbx_seq_one_letter_code
_entity_poly.pdbx_strand_id
1 'polypeptide(L)'
;MALDVQPATAVLKAGIRVLAKWSDGKYYPGKISGTKGSLFNIAYDDGDTASVGASDIRIITATPVASGVVPAQSTAREPVSTTATVYKEIWKDGSPWAEYGINEGKIWINGSQIGEFSTSGKVWIDGSQDGEIEANGKIWYQGSRRGSIETNGRIWLSGSSIGEIQDTGEIWLDGSEWGEVDGGCKTHAEKRMAMYVIAFFAPEFGFTE
;
A
#
# COMPACT_ATOMS: atom_id res chain seq x y z
N MET A 1 16.79 6.04 -30.46
CA MET A 1 17.28 6.80 -29.29
C MET A 1 16.66 6.18 -28.07
N ALA A 2 17.46 5.63 -27.16
CA ALA A 2 16.98 4.91 -25.99
C ALA A 2 16.28 5.88 -25.03
N LEU A 3 15.05 5.55 -24.60
CA LEU A 3 14.32 6.32 -23.60
C LEU A 3 15.05 6.18 -22.25
N ASP A 4 15.68 7.27 -21.82
CA ASP A 4 16.26 7.46 -20.49
C ASP A 4 15.14 7.67 -19.45
N VAL A 5 14.29 6.65 -19.25
CA VAL A 5 13.25 6.72 -18.22
C VAL A 5 13.80 6.12 -16.95
N GLN A 6 14.16 7.00 -16.01
CA GLN A 6 14.50 6.63 -14.66
C GLN A 6 13.25 6.06 -13.96
N PRO A 7 13.35 4.88 -13.31
CA PRO A 7 12.27 4.35 -12.51
C PRO A 7 12.05 5.30 -11.34
N ALA A 8 10.79 5.53 -10.99
CA ALA A 8 10.46 6.31 -9.81
C ALA A 8 11.12 5.65 -8.58
N THR A 9 11.85 6.45 -7.80
CA THR A 9 12.57 6.03 -6.57
C THR A 9 11.70 5.24 -5.59
N ALA A 10 10.38 5.39 -5.68
CA ALA A 10 9.37 4.72 -4.87
C ALA A 10 9.25 3.20 -5.08
N VAL A 11 9.82 2.62 -6.13
CA VAL A 11 9.70 1.18 -6.47
C VAL A 11 10.97 0.37 -6.12
N LEU A 12 11.98 1.04 -5.59
CA LEU A 12 13.29 0.46 -5.35
C LEU A 12 13.37 -0.03 -3.89
N LYS A 13 12.97 -1.27 -3.61
CA LYS A 13 13.10 -1.91 -2.30
C LYS A 13 14.06 -3.10 -2.37
N ALA A 14 14.67 -3.46 -1.25
CA ALA A 14 15.45 -4.69 -1.15
C ALA A 14 14.59 -5.89 -1.60
N GLY A 15 15.12 -6.75 -2.47
CA GLY A 15 14.37 -7.84 -3.09
C GLY A 15 14.12 -7.68 -4.58
N ILE A 16 14.05 -6.45 -5.10
CA ILE A 16 13.59 -6.19 -6.48
C ILE A 16 14.71 -6.44 -7.49
N ARG A 17 14.37 -7.14 -8.60
CA ARG A 17 15.28 -7.28 -9.75
C ARG A 17 15.24 -6.03 -10.61
N VAL A 18 16.43 -5.55 -10.95
CA VAL A 18 16.65 -4.31 -11.67
C VAL A 18 17.82 -4.44 -12.64
N LEU A 19 17.95 -3.50 -13.58
CA LEU A 19 19.23 -3.22 -14.23
C LEU A 19 19.84 -1.99 -13.58
N ALA A 20 21.07 -2.08 -13.09
CA ALA A 20 21.77 -0.98 -12.46
C ALA A 20 23.02 -0.59 -13.26
N LYS A 21 23.30 0.71 -13.35
CA LYS A 21 24.44 1.23 -14.11
C LYS A 21 25.75 0.97 -13.38
N TRP A 22 26.77 0.50 -14.09
CA TRP A 22 28.11 0.27 -13.59
C TRP A 22 29.07 1.41 -14.00
N SER A 23 30.31 1.42 -13.47
CA SER A 23 31.31 2.47 -13.70
C SER A 23 31.74 2.64 -15.17
N ASP A 24 31.45 1.65 -16.03
CA ASP A 24 31.66 1.71 -17.48
C ASP A 24 30.52 2.39 -18.25
N GLY A 25 29.47 2.83 -17.54
CA GLY A 25 28.31 3.51 -18.09
C GLY A 25 27.20 2.58 -18.61
N LYS A 26 27.36 1.25 -18.53
CA LYS A 26 26.38 0.25 -18.99
C LYS A 26 25.50 -0.23 -17.85
N TYR A 27 24.33 -0.78 -18.17
CA TYR A 27 23.37 -1.30 -17.21
C TYR A 27 23.43 -2.84 -17.16
N TYR A 28 23.56 -3.40 -15.96
CA TYR A 28 23.67 -4.84 -15.73
C TYR A 28 22.58 -5.35 -14.79
N PRO A 29 22.06 -6.57 -14.99
CA PRO A 29 21.04 -7.15 -14.13
C PRO A 29 21.56 -7.44 -12.73
N GLY A 30 20.73 -7.15 -11.75
CA GLY A 30 20.99 -7.44 -10.35
C GLY A 30 19.72 -7.33 -9.51
N LYS A 31 19.91 -7.42 -8.20
CA LYS A 31 18.87 -7.37 -7.19
C LYS A 31 19.21 -6.30 -6.16
N ILE A 32 18.25 -5.47 -5.79
CA ILE A 32 18.44 -4.53 -4.69
C ILE A 32 18.60 -5.36 -3.40
N SER A 33 19.72 -5.22 -2.72
CA SER A 33 20.00 -5.93 -1.46
C SER A 33 19.66 -5.09 -0.23
N GLY A 34 19.47 -3.78 -0.38
CA GLY A 34 19.21 -2.87 0.73
C GLY A 34 19.16 -1.42 0.29
N THR A 35 18.60 -0.56 1.14
CA THR A 35 18.62 0.90 0.98
C THR A 35 19.45 1.52 2.09
N LYS A 36 20.25 2.53 1.76
CA LYS A 36 20.99 3.33 2.74
C LYS A 36 20.79 4.81 2.41
N GLY A 37 19.83 5.43 3.09
CA GLY A 37 19.39 6.79 2.76
C GLY A 37 18.84 6.86 1.33
N SER A 38 19.44 7.70 0.48
CA SER A 38 19.02 7.88 -0.92
C SER A 38 19.71 6.95 -1.94
N LEU A 39 20.58 6.04 -1.46
CA LEU A 39 21.33 5.10 -2.30
C LEU A 39 20.78 3.66 -2.14
N PHE A 40 20.82 2.91 -3.24
CA PHE A 40 20.39 1.52 -3.32
C PHE A 40 21.61 0.62 -3.47
N ASN A 41 21.75 -0.35 -2.58
CA ASN A 41 22.76 -1.40 -2.72
C ASN A 41 22.25 -2.45 -3.69
N ILE A 42 22.98 -2.68 -4.77
CA ILE A 42 22.68 -3.66 -5.80
C ILE A 42 23.66 -4.82 -5.65
N ALA A 43 23.13 -6.04 -5.57
CA ALA A 43 23.87 -7.27 -5.78
C ALA A 43 23.67 -7.70 -7.24
N TYR A 44 24.73 -7.65 -8.04
CA TYR A 44 24.69 -8.04 -9.45
C TYR A 44 24.69 -9.56 -9.59
N ASP A 45 24.14 -10.05 -10.70
CA ASP A 45 24.01 -11.50 -10.93
C ASP A 45 25.38 -12.22 -11.12
N ASP A 46 26.47 -11.47 -11.35
CA ASP A 46 27.85 -11.97 -11.42
C ASP A 46 28.57 -12.05 -10.06
N GLY A 47 27.91 -11.61 -8.98
CA GLY A 47 28.41 -11.68 -7.60
C GLY A 47 29.01 -10.38 -7.07
N ASP A 48 29.15 -9.35 -7.91
CA ASP A 48 29.63 -8.03 -7.49
C ASP A 48 28.53 -7.20 -6.82
N THR A 49 28.92 -6.14 -6.09
CA THR A 49 27.98 -5.22 -5.42
C THR A 49 28.34 -3.76 -5.65
N ALA A 50 27.34 -2.88 -5.75
CA ALA A 50 27.55 -1.42 -5.78
C ALA A 50 26.37 -0.64 -5.19
N SER A 51 26.65 0.57 -4.70
CA SER A 51 25.63 1.52 -4.29
C SER A 51 25.36 2.53 -5.40
N VAL A 52 24.13 2.59 -5.89
CA VAL A 52 23.74 3.49 -6.99
C VAL A 52 22.53 4.34 -6.61
N GLY A 53 22.40 5.52 -7.22
CA GLY A 53 21.22 6.36 -7.07
C GLY A 53 20.03 5.81 -7.84
N ALA A 54 18.81 6.24 -7.48
CA ALA A 54 17.58 5.85 -8.17
C ALA A 54 17.65 6.07 -9.70
N SER A 55 18.33 7.16 -10.09
CA SER A 55 18.55 7.58 -11.47
C SER A 55 19.31 6.56 -12.33
N ASP A 56 20.15 5.74 -11.69
CA ASP A 56 21.03 4.76 -12.31
C ASP A 56 20.44 3.33 -12.27
N ILE A 57 19.16 3.20 -11.94
CA ILE A 57 18.46 1.92 -11.90
C ILE A 57 17.40 1.86 -13.02
N ARG A 58 16.97 0.67 -13.44
CA ARG A 58 15.85 0.38 -14.36
C ARG A 58 15.13 -0.89 -13.90
N ILE A 59 13.80 -0.98 -14.04
CA ILE A 59 13.02 -2.16 -13.62
C ILE A 59 12.79 -3.09 -14.81
N ILE A 60 12.89 -4.40 -14.59
CA ILE A 60 12.57 -5.44 -15.57
C ILE A 60 11.23 -6.11 -15.22
N THR A 61 10.11 -5.64 -15.77
CA THR A 61 8.81 -6.32 -15.61
C THR A 61 8.66 -7.42 -16.67
N ALA A 62 8.43 -8.66 -16.24
CA ALA A 62 7.87 -9.70 -17.10
C ALA A 62 6.33 -9.54 -17.14
N THR A 63 5.80 -9.36 -18.34
CA THR A 63 4.39 -9.21 -18.70
C THR A 63 3.52 -10.40 -18.27
N PRO A 64 2.27 -10.25 -17.78
CA PRO A 64 1.27 -11.30 -17.90
C PRO A 64 0.61 -11.21 -19.28
N VAL A 65 0.75 -12.24 -20.10
CA VAL A 65 0.02 -12.41 -21.38
C VAL A 65 -1.16 -13.35 -21.18
N ALA A 66 -2.35 -12.98 -21.68
CA ALA A 66 -3.35 -13.95 -22.16
C ALA A 66 -4.24 -13.35 -23.25
N SER A 67 -4.38 -14.11 -24.33
CA SER A 67 -4.96 -13.82 -25.65
C SER A 67 -6.46 -13.51 -25.72
N GLY A 68 -6.86 -12.74 -26.74
CA GLY A 68 -8.23 -12.73 -27.30
C GLY A 68 -8.50 -11.51 -28.18
N VAL A 69 -9.03 -11.73 -29.38
CA VAL A 69 -9.01 -10.81 -30.55
C VAL A 69 -10.27 -9.92 -30.64
N VAL A 70 -10.15 -8.64 -30.99
CA VAL A 70 -11.00 -7.92 -32.00
C VAL A 70 -10.31 -6.62 -32.50
N PRO A 71 -10.37 -6.28 -33.81
CA PRO A 71 -9.63 -5.15 -34.39
C PRO A 71 -10.46 -3.86 -34.60
N ALA A 72 -9.75 -2.73 -34.73
CA ALA A 72 -10.13 -1.41 -35.28
C ALA A 72 -11.09 -0.52 -34.46
N GLN A 73 -10.62 0.62 -33.92
CA GLN A 73 -10.62 1.94 -34.59
C GLN A 73 -9.99 3.03 -33.69
N SER A 74 -9.28 3.96 -34.34
CA SER A 74 -8.53 5.10 -33.81
C SER A 74 -9.42 6.15 -33.13
N THR A 75 -9.03 6.66 -31.95
CA THR A 75 -8.70 8.09 -31.70
C THR A 75 -8.20 8.29 -30.25
N ALA A 76 -7.06 9.00 -30.10
CA ALA A 76 -6.49 9.56 -28.87
C ALA A 76 -6.32 8.63 -27.63
N ARG A 77 -5.12 8.04 -27.44
CA ARG A 77 -4.71 7.57 -26.11
C ARG A 77 -4.32 8.79 -25.26
N GLU A 78 -5.29 9.27 -24.49
CA GLU A 78 -5.06 9.96 -23.22
C GLU A 78 -3.89 9.29 -22.46
N PRO A 79 -2.98 10.03 -21.81
CA PRO A 79 -1.91 9.41 -21.03
C PRO A 79 -2.56 8.56 -19.93
N VAL A 80 -2.40 7.24 -20.05
CA VAL A 80 -2.90 6.29 -19.06
C VAL A 80 -2.09 6.51 -17.78
N SER A 81 -2.66 7.28 -16.85
CA SER A 81 -2.17 7.47 -15.50
C SER A 81 -1.98 6.10 -14.83
N THR A 82 -0.76 5.56 -14.92
CA THR A 82 -0.39 4.34 -14.20
C THR A 82 0.07 4.79 -12.82
N THR A 83 -0.88 5.03 -11.93
CA THR A 83 -0.63 5.31 -10.51
C THR A 83 0.13 4.12 -9.93
N ALA A 84 1.41 4.31 -9.59
CA ALA A 84 2.13 3.36 -8.76
C ALA A 84 1.39 3.28 -7.42
N THR A 85 0.74 2.15 -7.13
CA THR A 85 0.11 1.92 -5.83
C THR A 85 1.21 1.91 -4.78
N VAL A 86 1.27 2.97 -3.98
CA VAL A 86 2.09 3.03 -2.77
C VAL A 86 1.35 2.26 -1.69
N TYR A 87 2.05 1.55 -0.82
CA TYR A 87 1.47 0.79 0.28
C TYR A 87 1.99 1.32 1.62
N LYS A 88 1.18 1.17 2.67
CA LYS A 88 1.58 1.35 4.08
C LYS A 88 1.41 0.04 4.83
N GLU A 89 2.16 -0.11 5.92
CA GLU A 89 2.11 -1.26 6.81
C GLU A 89 1.45 -0.91 8.13
N ILE A 90 0.77 -1.88 8.74
CA ILE A 90 0.33 -1.82 10.12
C ILE A 90 1.16 -2.83 10.91
N TRP A 91 1.81 -2.36 11.96
CA TRP A 91 2.66 -3.14 12.86
C TRP A 91 1.89 -3.49 14.13
N LYS A 92 2.08 -4.71 14.62
CA LYS A 92 1.51 -5.23 15.86
C LYS A 92 2.53 -6.14 16.53
N ASP A 93 2.72 -6.00 17.84
CA ASP A 93 3.66 -6.81 18.63
C ASP A 93 5.09 -6.84 18.05
N GLY A 94 5.53 -5.72 17.47
CA GLY A 94 6.87 -5.58 16.87
C GLY A 94 7.07 -6.27 15.52
N SER A 95 6.00 -6.75 14.88
CA SER A 95 6.04 -7.36 13.54
C SER A 95 5.00 -6.73 12.60
N PRO A 96 5.24 -6.70 11.27
CA PRO A 96 4.24 -6.26 10.31
C PRO A 96 3.06 -7.25 10.30
N TRP A 97 1.85 -6.74 10.52
CA TRP A 97 0.62 -7.52 10.55
C TRP A 97 -0.18 -7.38 9.25
N ALA A 98 -0.28 -6.15 8.73
CA ALA A 98 -1.04 -5.84 7.52
C ALA A 98 -0.32 -4.89 6.58
N GLU A 99 -0.69 -4.95 5.30
CA GLU A 99 -0.29 -3.99 4.27
C GLU A 99 -1.53 -3.52 3.50
N TYR A 100 -1.59 -2.23 3.16
CA TYR A 100 -2.72 -1.66 2.42
C TYR A 100 -2.31 -0.56 1.43
N GLY A 101 -3.01 -0.49 0.30
CA GLY A 101 -2.75 0.50 -0.75
C GLY A 101 -3.08 1.94 -0.34
N ILE A 102 -2.49 2.92 -1.02
CA ILE A 102 -2.77 4.35 -0.84
C ILE A 102 -3.71 4.84 -1.96
N ASN A 103 -4.68 5.69 -1.61
CA ASN A 103 -5.79 6.23 -2.41
C ASN A 103 -6.86 5.21 -2.79
N GLU A 104 -6.45 4.01 -3.19
CA GLU A 104 -7.27 2.82 -3.37
C GLU A 104 -6.33 1.63 -3.43
N GLY A 105 -6.84 0.44 -3.13
CA GLY A 105 -6.04 -0.74 -3.38
C GLY A 105 -6.41 -1.92 -2.51
N LYS A 106 -5.53 -2.90 -2.61
CA LYS A 106 -5.63 -4.19 -1.98
C LYS A 106 -5.19 -4.12 -0.52
N ILE A 107 -5.66 -5.09 0.24
CA ILE A 107 -5.35 -5.30 1.65
C ILE A 107 -4.76 -6.70 1.78
N TRP A 108 -3.60 -6.78 2.44
CA TRP A 108 -2.94 -8.03 2.78
C TRP A 108 -2.86 -8.17 4.28
N ILE A 109 -3.12 -9.38 4.77
CA ILE A 109 -2.85 -9.79 6.15
C ILE A 109 -1.92 -10.99 6.08
N ASN A 110 -0.84 -10.97 6.87
CA ASN A 110 0.16 -12.05 6.89
C ASN A 110 0.67 -12.43 5.48
N GLY A 111 0.82 -11.44 4.60
CA GLY A 111 1.32 -11.61 3.23
C GLY A 111 0.33 -12.19 2.21
N SER A 112 -0.91 -12.47 2.59
CA SER A 112 -1.98 -12.92 1.67
C SER A 112 -2.95 -11.77 1.38
N GLN A 113 -3.29 -11.56 0.10
CA GLN A 113 -4.32 -10.59 -0.26
C GLN A 113 -5.68 -11.14 0.17
N ILE A 114 -6.38 -10.40 1.03
CA ILE A 114 -7.69 -10.84 1.57
C ILE A 114 -8.81 -9.82 1.33
N GLY A 115 -8.47 -8.61 0.89
CA GLY A 115 -9.46 -7.61 0.60
C GLY A 115 -8.96 -6.52 -0.33
N GLU A 116 -9.86 -5.60 -0.61
CA GLU A 116 -9.59 -4.38 -1.36
C GLU A 116 -10.58 -3.29 -0.97
N PHE A 117 -10.19 -2.04 -1.19
CA PHE A 117 -11.05 -0.89 -0.98
C PHE A 117 -10.91 0.12 -2.11
N SER A 118 -11.96 0.92 -2.31
CA SER A 118 -12.01 1.97 -3.33
C SER A 118 -11.93 3.38 -2.74
N THR A 119 -11.60 4.34 -3.59
CA THR A 119 -11.73 5.79 -3.28
C THR A 119 -13.14 6.18 -2.83
N SER A 120 -14.17 5.48 -3.30
CA SER A 120 -15.57 5.72 -2.96
C SER A 120 -15.98 5.22 -1.56
N GLY A 121 -15.11 4.50 -0.85
CA GLY A 121 -15.39 4.03 0.50
C GLY A 121 -15.69 2.54 0.62
N LYS A 122 -15.94 1.85 -0.50
CA LYS A 122 -16.36 0.45 -0.48
C LYS A 122 -15.21 -0.48 -0.13
N VAL A 123 -15.53 -1.57 0.57
CA VAL A 123 -14.60 -2.63 0.96
C VAL A 123 -15.12 -3.95 0.43
N TRP A 124 -14.24 -4.72 -0.20
CA TRP A 124 -14.50 -6.08 -0.63
C TRP A 124 -13.66 -7.09 0.14
N ILE A 125 -14.29 -8.17 0.57
CA ILE A 125 -13.68 -9.31 1.25
C ILE A 125 -14.02 -10.56 0.43
N ASP A 126 -13.02 -11.36 0.07
CA ASP A 126 -13.21 -12.54 -0.80
C ASP A 126 -14.01 -12.27 -2.10
N GLY A 127 -13.89 -11.03 -2.63
CA GLY A 127 -14.55 -10.60 -3.86
C GLY A 127 -16.02 -10.17 -3.70
N SER A 128 -16.59 -10.22 -2.50
CA SER A 128 -17.92 -9.67 -2.19
C SER A 128 -17.80 -8.28 -1.56
N GLN A 129 -18.76 -7.38 -1.81
CA GLN A 129 -18.78 -6.07 -1.13
C GLN A 129 -19.37 -6.24 0.28
N ASP A 130 -18.54 -6.19 1.30
CA ASP A 130 -18.93 -6.47 2.69
C ASP A 130 -19.03 -5.21 3.55
N GLY A 131 -18.35 -4.14 3.17
CA GLY A 131 -18.21 -2.95 3.99
C GLY A 131 -18.16 -1.65 3.21
N GLU A 132 -18.31 -0.56 3.95
CA GLU A 132 -18.09 0.80 3.46
C GLU A 132 -17.61 1.72 4.58
N ILE A 133 -16.60 2.55 4.31
CA ILE A 133 -16.25 3.70 5.14
C ILE A 133 -16.47 4.98 4.33
N GLU A 134 -17.50 5.74 4.72
CA GLU A 134 -17.84 7.00 4.08
C GLU A 134 -16.72 8.03 4.24
N ALA A 135 -16.70 9.06 3.36
CA ALA A 135 -15.68 10.12 3.43
C ALA A 135 -15.66 10.89 4.76
N ASN A 136 -16.77 10.90 5.50
CA ASN A 136 -16.92 11.51 6.84
C ASN A 136 -16.51 10.56 7.99
N GLY A 137 -16.04 9.36 7.66
CA GLY A 137 -15.57 8.37 8.64
C GLY A 137 -16.64 7.43 9.18
N LYS A 138 -17.92 7.48 8.74
CA LYS A 138 -18.91 6.47 9.14
C LYS A 138 -18.57 5.10 8.57
N ILE A 139 -18.65 4.08 9.42
CA ILE A 139 -18.31 2.70 9.10
C ILE A 139 -19.59 1.87 9.02
N TRP A 140 -19.75 1.19 7.89
CA TRP A 140 -20.85 0.28 7.58
C TRP A 140 -20.32 -1.12 7.32
N TYR A 141 -21.04 -2.12 7.80
CA TYR A 141 -20.77 -3.53 7.52
C TYR A 141 -22.11 -4.22 7.22
N GLN A 142 -22.17 -4.94 6.09
CA GLN A 142 -23.37 -5.64 5.63
C GLN A 142 -24.64 -4.77 5.64
N GLY A 143 -24.51 -3.50 5.23
CA GLY A 143 -25.63 -2.55 5.14
C GLY A 143 -26.06 -1.91 6.46
N SER A 144 -25.43 -2.25 7.59
CA SER A 144 -25.72 -1.65 8.90
C SER A 144 -24.60 -0.72 9.35
N ARG A 145 -24.97 0.44 9.93
CA ARG A 145 -23.98 1.37 10.52
C ARG A 145 -23.44 0.77 11.81
N ARG A 146 -22.12 0.63 11.89
CA ARG A 146 -21.41 0.04 13.05
C ARG A 146 -20.74 1.09 13.92
N GLY A 147 -20.15 2.11 13.31
CA GLY A 147 -19.45 3.14 14.06
C GLY A 147 -18.88 4.25 13.20
N SER A 148 -17.81 4.88 13.67
CA SER A 148 -17.11 5.93 12.92
C SER A 148 -15.67 6.16 13.40
N ILE A 149 -14.85 6.70 12.50
CA ILE A 149 -13.57 7.33 12.81
C ILE A 149 -13.72 8.84 12.68
N GLU A 150 -13.30 9.60 13.69
CA GLU A 150 -13.35 11.07 13.68
C GLU A 150 -12.09 11.67 13.04
N THR A 151 -12.13 12.97 12.68
CA THR A 151 -10.98 13.70 12.10
C THR A 151 -9.76 13.69 13.01
N ASN A 152 -9.97 13.77 14.33
CA ASN A 152 -8.90 13.72 15.34
C ASN A 152 -8.41 12.29 15.62
N GLY A 153 -8.98 11.28 14.95
CA GLY A 153 -8.58 9.89 15.07
C GLY A 153 -9.34 9.08 16.11
N ARG A 154 -10.29 9.66 16.86
CA ARG A 154 -11.11 8.88 17.79
C ARG A 154 -12.01 7.89 17.06
N ILE A 155 -12.00 6.63 17.49
CA ILE A 155 -12.80 5.53 16.96
C ILE A 155 -14.02 5.32 17.87
N TRP A 156 -15.20 5.32 17.27
CA TRP A 156 -16.47 5.05 17.92
C TRP A 156 -17.09 3.75 17.40
N LEU A 157 -17.60 2.93 18.31
CA LEU A 157 -18.40 1.74 18.03
C LEU A 157 -19.69 1.81 18.86
N SER A 158 -20.85 1.65 18.23
CA SER A 158 -22.15 1.61 18.94
C SER A 158 -22.38 2.79 19.91
N GLY A 159 -21.84 3.97 19.60
CA GLY A 159 -21.97 5.18 20.42
C GLY A 159 -20.99 5.32 21.57
N SER A 160 -20.02 4.40 21.72
CA SER A 160 -18.93 4.48 22.70
C SER A 160 -17.59 4.68 22.00
N SER A 161 -16.70 5.48 22.60
CA SER A 161 -15.32 5.60 22.15
C SER A 161 -14.56 4.35 22.57
N ILE A 162 -13.98 3.63 21.60
CA ILE A 162 -13.25 2.37 21.86
C ILE A 162 -11.75 2.49 21.62
N GLY A 163 -11.31 3.52 20.91
CA GLY A 163 -9.91 3.62 20.51
C GLY A 163 -9.59 4.91 19.79
N GLU A 164 -8.38 5.01 19.28
CA GLU A 164 -7.93 6.13 18.45
C GLU A 164 -6.75 5.77 17.55
N ILE A 165 -6.59 6.52 16.45
CA ILE A 165 -5.38 6.52 15.61
C ILE A 165 -4.75 7.90 15.71
N GLN A 166 -3.54 7.98 16.27
CA GLN A 166 -2.81 9.23 16.43
C GLN A 166 -2.09 9.64 15.14
N ASP A 167 -1.69 10.92 15.05
CA ASP A 167 -0.98 11.46 13.89
C ASP A 167 0.39 10.77 13.66
N THR A 168 1.01 10.31 14.75
CA THR A 168 2.24 9.52 14.77
C THR A 168 2.08 8.15 14.10
N GLY A 169 0.85 7.63 14.05
CA GLY A 169 0.56 6.29 13.55
C GLY A 169 0.12 5.33 14.65
N GLU A 170 0.32 5.67 15.93
CA GLU A 170 -0.05 4.83 17.06
C GLU A 170 -1.57 4.56 17.07
N ILE A 171 -1.93 3.29 17.21
CA ILE A 171 -3.30 2.78 17.24
C ILE A 171 -3.57 2.30 18.65
N TRP A 172 -4.62 2.82 19.27
CA TRP A 172 -5.04 2.49 20.63
C TRP A 172 -6.40 1.81 20.63
N LEU A 173 -6.55 0.81 21.49
CA LEU A 173 -7.80 0.08 21.76
C LEU A 173 -7.96 -0.07 23.27
N ASP A 174 -9.11 0.36 23.81
CA ASP A 174 -9.46 0.29 25.24
C ASP A 174 -8.38 0.86 26.18
N GLY A 175 -7.70 1.92 25.73
CA GLY A 175 -6.68 2.61 26.51
C GLY A 175 -5.32 1.91 26.56
N SER A 176 -5.10 0.88 25.73
CA SER A 176 -3.79 0.25 25.52
C SER A 176 -3.34 0.44 24.07
N GLU A 177 -2.03 0.53 23.85
CA GLU A 177 -1.45 0.50 22.52
C GLU A 177 -1.74 -0.87 21.88
N TRP A 178 -2.31 -0.84 20.69
CA TRP A 178 -2.66 -2.02 19.91
C TRP A 178 -1.67 -2.26 18.76
N GLY A 179 -1.19 -1.18 18.14
CA GLY A 179 -0.27 -1.26 17.00
C GLY A 179 0.08 0.12 16.45
N GLU A 180 0.68 0.16 15.26
CA GLU A 180 1.12 1.40 14.62
C GLU A 180 1.00 1.33 13.09
N VAL A 181 0.65 2.45 12.45
CA VAL A 181 0.78 2.62 11.00
C VAL A 181 2.16 3.18 10.65
N ASP A 182 2.93 2.46 9.82
CA ASP A 182 4.24 2.93 9.36
C ASP A 182 4.14 4.28 8.63
N GLY A 183 5.01 5.22 9.03
CA GLY A 183 5.02 6.59 8.51
C GLY A 183 3.89 7.49 9.01
N GLY A 184 3.02 7.02 9.90
CA GLY A 184 1.98 7.79 10.58
C GLY A 184 0.72 8.08 9.75
N CYS A 185 -0.25 8.77 10.37
CA CYS A 185 -1.57 9.08 9.81
C CYS A 185 -2.02 10.52 10.16
N LYS A 186 -1.44 11.53 9.49
CA LYS A 186 -1.66 12.95 9.84
C LYS A 186 -3.03 13.47 9.42
N THR A 187 -3.53 12.99 8.30
CA THR A 187 -4.82 13.45 7.75
C THR A 187 -5.95 12.50 8.09
N HIS A 188 -7.19 13.01 8.13
CA HIS A 188 -8.36 12.15 8.29
C HIS A 188 -8.49 11.10 7.19
N ALA A 189 -8.07 11.42 5.96
CA ALA A 189 -8.04 10.46 4.86
C ALA A 189 -7.09 9.29 5.16
N GLU A 190 -5.88 9.56 5.65
CA GLU A 190 -4.93 8.50 6.03
C GLU A 190 -5.45 7.63 7.17
N LYS A 191 -6.06 8.26 8.20
CA LYS A 191 -6.71 7.52 9.30
C LYS A 191 -7.85 6.65 8.78
N ARG A 192 -8.68 7.16 7.86
CA ARG A 192 -9.75 6.39 7.21
C ARG A 192 -9.20 5.18 6.46
N MET A 193 -8.04 5.32 5.83
CA MET A 193 -7.43 4.24 5.06
C MET A 193 -6.92 3.11 5.96
N ALA A 194 -6.28 3.45 7.09
CA ALA A 194 -5.94 2.47 8.12
C ALA A 194 -7.21 1.77 8.66
N MET A 195 -8.32 2.49 8.78
CA MET A 195 -9.59 1.92 9.23
C MET A 195 -10.20 0.91 8.25
N TYR A 196 -9.88 0.91 6.95
CA TYR A 196 -10.30 -0.20 6.07
C TYR A 196 -9.67 -1.53 6.48
N VAL A 197 -8.47 -1.48 7.08
CA VAL A 197 -7.81 -2.67 7.61
C VAL A 197 -8.36 -2.99 9.00
N ILE A 198 -8.35 -2.01 9.90
CA ILE A 198 -8.71 -2.20 11.31
C ILE A 198 -10.18 -2.63 11.45
N ALA A 199 -11.13 -1.91 10.83
CA ALA A 199 -12.55 -2.21 11.02
C ALA A 199 -12.97 -3.57 10.45
N PHE A 200 -12.33 -4.04 9.38
CA PHE A 200 -12.81 -5.24 8.67
C PHE A 200 -11.95 -6.48 8.92
N PHE A 201 -10.73 -6.32 9.42
CA PHE A 201 -9.77 -7.42 9.56
C PHE A 201 -9.12 -7.52 10.95
N ALA A 202 -9.36 -6.56 11.86
CA ALA A 202 -9.01 -6.67 13.28
C ALA A 202 -10.28 -6.95 14.11
N PRO A 203 -10.67 -8.23 14.31
CA PRO A 203 -11.92 -8.59 14.99
C PRO A 203 -12.02 -8.04 16.41
N GLU A 204 -10.89 -7.78 17.08
CA GLU A 204 -10.84 -7.17 18.42
C GLU A 204 -11.46 -5.77 18.50
N PHE A 205 -11.65 -5.07 17.37
CA PHE A 205 -12.37 -3.80 17.34
C PHE A 205 -13.89 -3.95 17.22
N GLY A 206 -14.43 -5.16 17.01
CA GLY A 206 -15.86 -5.47 17.12
C GLY A 206 -16.76 -4.93 16.00
N PHE A 207 -16.21 -4.48 14.87
CA PHE A 207 -17.01 -3.90 13.76
C PHE A 207 -17.72 -4.95 12.89
N THR A 208 -17.19 -6.18 12.82
CA THR A 208 -17.69 -7.26 11.95
C THR A 208 -18.46 -8.36 12.69
N GLU A 209 -18.70 -8.21 13.99
CA GLU A 209 -19.48 -9.13 14.82
C GLU A 209 -21.00 -8.98 14.70
#